data_AF-A0AAE4Y6E3-F1
#
_entry.id   AF-A0AAE4Y6E3-F1
#
_cell.length_a   1.000
_cell.length_b   1.000
_cell.length_c   1.000
_cell.angle_alpha   90.00
_cell.angle_beta   90.00
_cell.angle_gamma   90.00
#
_symmetry.space_group_name_H-M   'P 1'
#
loop_
_entity.id
_entity.type
_entity.pdbx_description
1 polymer ?
#
loop_
_entity_poly.entity_id
_entity_poly.type
_entity_poly.pdbx_seq_one_letter_code
_entity_poly.pdbx_strand_id
1 'polypeptide(L)'
;MAPGCPDFEELCEFALGYLITGRGDARQLAATMVKAYPDLPVLELVLILSSAASGLESTFSNAEARAQAVDAWRIAALLAVDLHLMAGHHAKGQKARDLLGFWEAEDDFFLRAG
;
A
#
# COMPACT_ATOMS: atom_id res chain seq x y z
N MET A 1 -17.38 7.71 -5.84
CA MET A 1 -16.76 6.38 -5.92
C MET A 1 -17.43 5.63 -7.07
N ALA A 2 -16.68 4.97 -7.95
CA ALA A 2 -17.28 4.14 -8.98
C ALA A 2 -17.96 2.91 -8.33
N PRO A 3 -19.12 2.45 -8.83
CA PRO A 3 -19.77 1.26 -8.28
C PRO A 3 -18.84 0.04 -8.41
N GLY A 4 -18.58 -0.65 -7.28
CA GLY A 4 -17.76 -1.87 -7.22
C GLY A 4 -16.32 -1.70 -6.69
N CYS A 5 -15.85 -0.49 -6.40
CA CYS A 5 -14.62 -0.30 -5.63
C CYS A 5 -14.95 -0.38 -4.13
N PRO A 6 -14.25 -1.20 -3.34
CA PRO A 6 -14.41 -1.22 -1.89
C PRO A 6 -14.16 0.17 -1.32
N ASP A 7 -14.83 0.50 -0.21
CA ASP A 7 -14.53 1.75 0.48
C ASP A 7 -13.20 1.68 1.26
N PHE A 8 -12.76 2.81 1.81
CA PHE A 8 -11.47 2.91 2.50
C PHE A 8 -11.36 1.96 3.70
N GLU A 9 -12.45 1.77 4.44
CA GLU A 9 -12.46 0.93 5.64
C GLU A 9 -12.35 -0.55 5.25
N GLU A 10 -13.11 -0.99 4.25
CA GLU A 10 -13.01 -2.33 3.67
C GLU A 10 -11.59 -2.63 3.15
N LEU A 11 -10.93 -1.65 2.53
CA LEU A 11 -9.54 -1.80 2.08
C LEU A 11 -8.55 -1.89 3.24
N CYS A 12 -8.77 -1.15 4.34
CA CYS A 12 -7.95 -1.24 5.54
C CYS A 12 -8.10 -2.60 6.23
N GLU A 13 -9.33 -3.11 6.36
CA GLU A 13 -9.59 -4.45 6.90
C GLU A 13 -8.97 -5.54 6.03
N PHE A 14 -9.11 -5.43 4.70
CA PHE A 14 -8.46 -6.33 3.77
C PHE A 14 -6.93 -6.32 3.93
N ALA A 15 -6.31 -5.14 4.02
CA ALA A 15 -4.87 -5.00 4.18
C ALA A 15 -4.37 -5.62 5.50
N LEU A 16 -5.05 -5.34 6.60
CA LEU A 16 -4.74 -5.94 7.91
C LEU A 16 -4.88 -7.47 7.85
N GLY A 17 -5.98 -7.96 7.28
CA GLY A 17 -6.26 -9.39 7.09
C GLY A 17 -5.21 -10.08 6.22
N TYR A 18 -4.74 -9.42 5.16
CA TYR A 18 -3.69 -9.94 4.28
C TYR A 18 -2.38 -10.16 5.04
N LEU A 19 -1.96 -9.16 5.83
CA LEU A 19 -0.69 -9.21 6.57
C LEU A 19 -0.72 -10.21 7.72
N ILE A 20 -1.82 -10.25 8.48
CA ILE A 20 -1.92 -11.15 9.64
C ILE A 20 -2.03 -12.62 9.24
N THR A 21 -2.65 -12.91 8.10
CA THR A 21 -2.79 -14.30 7.62
C THR A 21 -1.52 -14.83 6.96
N GLY A 22 -0.47 -14.00 6.83
CA GLY A 22 0.76 -14.39 6.17
C GLY A 22 0.59 -14.70 4.69
N ARG A 23 -0.46 -14.16 4.05
CA ARG A 23 -0.74 -14.36 2.62
C ARG A 23 0.36 -13.79 1.72
N GLY A 24 1.10 -12.81 2.25
CA GLY A 24 2.30 -12.23 1.67
C GLY A 24 2.81 -11.10 2.57
N ASP A 25 3.85 -10.40 2.11
CA ASP A 25 4.39 -9.23 2.81
C ASP A 25 3.73 -7.91 2.36
N ALA A 26 4.09 -6.81 3.00
CA ALA A 26 3.52 -5.50 2.71
C ALA A 26 3.86 -4.99 1.30
N ARG A 27 5.00 -5.40 0.74
CA ARG A 27 5.42 -5.03 -0.61
C ARG A 27 4.55 -5.73 -1.65
N GLN A 28 4.29 -7.02 -1.47
CA GLN A 28 3.37 -7.81 -2.31
C GLN A 28 1.94 -7.29 -2.22
N LEU A 29 1.49 -6.90 -1.02
CA LEU A 29 0.18 -6.27 -0.84
C LEU A 29 0.07 -4.96 -1.62
N ALA A 30 1.05 -4.06 -1.52
CA ALA A 30 1.08 -2.81 -2.25
C ALA A 30 1.00 -3.05 -3.78
N ALA A 31 1.83 -3.95 -4.30
CA ALA A 31 1.83 -4.31 -5.72
C ALA A 31 0.48 -4.91 -6.17
N THR A 32 -0.14 -5.74 -5.33
CA THR A 32 -1.45 -6.34 -5.59
C THR A 32 -2.54 -5.28 -5.65
N MET A 33 -2.56 -4.35 -4.69
CA MET A 33 -3.56 -3.29 -4.62
C MET A 33 -3.44 -2.31 -5.79
N VAL A 34 -2.22 -1.96 -6.19
CA VAL A 34 -1.99 -1.10 -7.37
C VAL A 34 -2.55 -1.71 -8.65
N LYS A 35 -2.36 -3.03 -8.84
CA LYS A 35 -2.88 -3.76 -10.01
C LYS A 35 -4.40 -3.95 -9.93
N ALA A 36 -4.95 -4.22 -8.76
CA ALA A 36 -6.37 -4.49 -8.56
C ALA A 36 -7.24 -3.23 -8.61
N TYR A 37 -6.71 -2.09 -8.15
CA TYR A 37 -7.47 -0.84 -8.00
C TYR A 37 -6.77 0.33 -8.73
N PRO A 38 -6.72 0.33 -10.08
CA PRO A 38 -5.97 1.33 -10.85
C PRO A 38 -6.48 2.77 -10.69
N ASP A 39 -7.70 2.95 -10.17
CA ASP A 39 -8.30 4.25 -9.89
C ASP A 39 -8.10 4.76 -8.45
N LEU A 40 -7.54 3.93 -7.57
CA LEU A 40 -7.28 4.30 -6.18
C LEU A 40 -6.25 5.44 -6.12
N PRO A 41 -6.51 6.53 -5.37
CA PRO A 41 -5.50 7.55 -5.13
C PRO A 41 -4.26 6.94 -4.47
N VAL A 42 -3.06 7.30 -4.93
CA VAL A 42 -1.81 6.74 -4.36
C VAL A 42 -1.69 7.08 -2.87
N LEU A 43 -2.11 8.29 -2.47
CA LEU A 43 -2.12 8.68 -1.06
C LEU A 43 -3.05 7.78 -0.22
N GLU A 44 -4.15 7.30 -0.79
CA GLU A 44 -5.06 6.39 -0.09
C GLU A 44 -4.40 5.04 0.14
N LEU A 45 -3.61 4.53 -0.81
CA LEU A 45 -2.79 3.32 -0.61
C LEU A 45 -1.77 3.48 0.53
N VAL A 46 -1.09 4.64 0.60
CA VAL A 46 -0.18 4.97 1.72
C VAL A 46 -0.92 4.92 3.06
N LEU A 47 -2.12 5.51 3.12
CA LEU A 47 -2.94 5.51 4.33
C LEU A 47 -3.43 4.12 4.70
N ILE A 48 -3.83 3.28 3.72
CA ILE A 48 -4.28 1.91 3.97
C ILE A 48 -3.17 1.08 4.63
N LEU A 49 -1.94 1.12 4.11
CA LEU A 49 -0.82 0.39 4.72
C LEU A 49 -0.42 0.96 6.09
N SER A 50 -0.48 2.28 6.25
CA SER A 50 -0.24 2.94 7.54
C SER A 50 -1.26 2.48 8.60
N SER A 51 -2.54 2.43 8.23
CA SER A 51 -3.63 1.94 9.08
C SER A 51 -3.46 0.47 9.44
N ALA A 52 -3.10 -0.37 8.47
CA ALA A 52 -2.83 -1.79 8.72
C ALA A 52 -1.64 -1.99 9.67
N ALA A 53 -0.54 -1.23 9.47
CA ALA A 53 0.62 -1.25 10.36
C ALA A 53 0.24 -0.86 11.80
N SER A 54 -0.51 0.24 11.95
CA SER A 54 -1.01 0.69 13.26
C SER A 54 -1.96 -0.33 13.91
N GLY A 55 -2.83 -0.96 13.11
CA GLY A 55 -3.72 -2.03 13.56
C GLY A 55 -2.95 -3.25 14.09
N LEU A 56 -1.89 -3.65 13.40
CA LEU A 56 -1.00 -4.73 13.85
C LEU A 56 -0.33 -4.40 15.20
N GLU A 57 0.23 -3.19 15.35
CA GLU A 57 0.91 -2.76 16.59
C GLU A 57 -0.04 -2.64 17.78
N SER A 58 -1.25 -2.15 17.54
CA SER A 58 -2.23 -1.90 18.60
C SER A 58 -2.98 -3.15 19.04
N THR A 59 -3.15 -4.13 18.14
CA THR A 59 -3.98 -5.32 18.40
C THR A 59 -3.15 -6.51 18.88
N PHE A 60 -1.91 -6.66 18.42
CA PHE A 60 -1.10 -7.85 18.67
C PHE A 60 0.19 -7.53 19.42
N SER A 61 0.51 -8.36 20.41
CA SER A 61 1.72 -8.21 21.25
C SER A 61 2.84 -9.20 20.91
N ASN A 62 2.67 -10.02 19.87
CA ASN A 62 3.66 -11.02 19.47
C ASN A 62 4.74 -10.43 18.53
N ALA A 63 5.91 -11.07 18.49
CA ALA A 63 7.06 -10.58 17.74
C ALA A 63 6.83 -10.57 16.22
N GLU A 64 6.05 -11.51 15.70
CA GLU A 64 5.74 -11.64 14.28
C GLU A 64 4.88 -10.47 13.79
N ALA A 65 3.78 -10.17 14.48
CA ALA A 65 2.91 -9.04 14.16
C ALA A 65 3.67 -7.70 14.26
N ARG A 66 4.59 -7.57 15.23
CA ARG A 66 5.46 -6.41 15.33
C ARG A 66 6.40 -6.29 14.13
N ALA A 67 6.98 -7.39 13.67
CA ALA A 67 7.83 -7.38 12.48
C ALA A 67 7.03 -7.02 11.21
N GLN A 68 5.83 -7.56 11.06
CA GLN A 68 4.91 -7.22 9.97
C GLN A 68 4.51 -5.75 10.00
N ALA A 69 4.24 -5.19 11.18
CA ALA A 69 3.92 -3.78 11.30
C ALA A 69 5.08 -2.86 10.89
N VAL A 70 6.31 -3.18 11.34
CA VAL A 70 7.51 -2.43 10.93
C VAL A 70 7.70 -2.49 9.42
N ASP A 71 7.48 -3.66 8.80
CA ASP A 71 7.57 -3.80 7.36
C ASP A 71 6.48 -2.98 6.64
N ALA A 72 5.23 -3.04 7.11
CA ALA A 72 4.13 -2.26 6.55
C ALA A 72 4.36 -0.74 6.66
N TRP A 73 4.87 -0.26 7.80
CA TRP A 73 5.30 1.14 7.95
C TRP A 73 6.39 1.53 6.97
N ARG A 74 7.40 0.66 6.80
CA ARG A 74 8.49 0.88 5.84
C ARG A 74 7.96 0.97 4.40
N ILE A 75 7.07 0.06 4.01
CA ILE A 75 6.50 0.07 2.66
C ILE A 75 5.61 1.30 2.44
N ALA A 76 4.78 1.68 3.42
CA ALA A 76 4.00 2.92 3.34
C ALA A 76 4.89 4.15 3.11
N ALA A 77 6.05 4.22 3.79
CA ALA A 77 7.01 5.30 3.61
C ALA A 77 7.65 5.29 2.21
N LEU A 78 8.00 4.13 1.66
CA LEU A 78 8.53 4.03 0.29
C LEU A 78 7.50 4.47 -0.75
N LEU A 79 6.23 4.09 -0.60
CA LEU A 79 5.16 4.56 -1.48
C LEU A 79 4.97 6.08 -1.40
N ALA A 80 5.12 6.66 -0.21
CA ALA A 80 5.06 8.11 -0.05
C ALA A 80 6.24 8.82 -0.75
N VAL A 81 7.42 8.19 -0.78
CA VAL A 81 8.58 8.68 -1.55
C VAL A 81 8.29 8.61 -3.04
N ASP A 82 7.78 7.49 -3.56
CA ASP A 82 7.43 7.35 -4.98
C ASP A 82 6.38 8.39 -5.39
N LEU A 83 5.32 8.56 -4.58
CA LEU A 83 4.33 9.61 -4.79
C LEU A 83 4.97 11.01 -4.82
N HIS A 84 5.93 11.27 -3.93
CA HIS A 84 6.64 12.55 -3.91
C HIS A 84 7.49 12.78 -5.17
N LEU A 85 8.19 11.74 -5.64
CA LEU A 85 9.02 11.80 -6.84
C LEU A 85 8.17 11.97 -8.10
N MET A 86 7.08 11.23 -8.21
CA MET A 86 6.11 11.36 -9.29
C MET A 86 5.43 12.73 -9.30
N ALA A 87 5.24 13.35 -8.14
CA ALA A 87 4.39 14.54 -8.01
C ALA A 87 4.92 15.78 -8.71
N GLY A 88 6.22 15.89 -9.08
CA GLY A 88 6.77 17.00 -9.89
C GLY A 88 6.03 18.34 -9.75
N HIS A 89 6.10 19.00 -8.58
CA HIS A 89 5.39 20.25 -8.23
C HIS A 89 3.84 20.24 -8.21
N HIS A 90 3.14 19.17 -8.62
CA HIS A 90 1.68 19.02 -8.58
C HIS A 90 1.22 17.61 -8.11
N ALA A 91 1.20 17.40 -6.79
CA ALA A 91 0.84 16.11 -6.16
C ALA A 91 -0.66 15.69 -6.24
N LYS A 92 -1.54 16.52 -6.81
CA LYS A 92 -2.99 16.27 -6.72
C LYS A 92 -3.47 15.31 -7.82
N GLY A 93 -4.03 14.19 -7.38
CA GLY A 93 -4.84 13.31 -8.23
C GLY A 93 -4.11 12.14 -8.89
N GLN A 94 -2.89 11.82 -8.44
CA GLN A 94 -2.19 10.62 -8.91
C GLN A 94 -2.89 9.35 -8.42
N LYS A 95 -3.08 8.44 -9.35
CA LYS A 95 -3.76 7.16 -9.15
C LYS A 95 -2.77 6.01 -9.19
N ALA A 96 -3.17 4.87 -8.68
CA ALA A 96 -2.40 3.64 -8.72
C ALA A 96 -1.89 3.28 -10.13
N ARG A 97 -2.69 3.52 -11.19
CA ARG A 97 -2.24 3.32 -12.58
C ARG A 97 -1.00 4.15 -12.95
N ASP A 98 -0.91 5.38 -12.42
CA ASP A 98 0.19 6.29 -12.72
C ASP A 98 1.45 5.80 -11.98
N LEU A 99 1.27 5.36 -10.74
CA LEU A 99 2.33 4.75 -9.92
C LEU A 99 2.87 3.47 -10.57
N LEU A 100 1.99 2.64 -11.14
CA LEU A 100 2.42 1.47 -11.89
C LEU A 100 3.29 1.83 -13.09
N GLY A 101 2.89 2.84 -13.87
CA GLY A 101 3.68 3.33 -15.00
C GLY A 101 5.01 3.93 -14.58
N PHE A 102 5.07 4.60 -13.42
CA PHE A 102 6.32 5.08 -12.82
C PHE A 102 7.27 3.94 -12.47
N TRP A 103 6.78 2.88 -11.81
CA TRP A 103 7.59 1.70 -11.49
C TRP A 103 8.12 0.97 -12.72
N GLU A 104 7.31 0.86 -13.78
CA GLU A 104 7.75 0.26 -15.04
C GLU A 104 8.86 1.05 -15.73
N ALA A 105 8.94 2.36 -15.48
CA ALA A 105 9.91 3.24 -16.11
C ALA A 105 11.20 3.44 -15.29
N GLU A 106 11.10 3.52 -13.96
CA GLU A 106 12.19 4.03 -13.12
C GLU A 106 12.71 3.04 -12.06
N ASP A 107 11.83 2.29 -11.39
CA ASP A 107 12.20 1.37 -10.31
C ASP A 107 11.25 0.17 -10.23
N ASP A 108 11.78 -1.02 -10.49
CA ASP A 108 11.01 -2.25 -10.49
C ASP A 108 10.94 -2.96 -9.13
N PHE A 109 11.34 -2.29 -8.04
CA PHE A 109 11.21 -2.80 -6.68
C PHE A 109 9.79 -3.33 -6.44
N PHE A 110 8.73 -2.55 -6.62
CA PHE A 110 7.38 -3.07 -6.38
C PHE A 110 6.90 -4.10 -7.42
N LEU A 111 7.49 -4.12 -8.63
CA LEU A 111 7.11 -5.06 -9.69
C LEU A 111 7.65 -6.47 -9.47
N ARG A 112 8.77 -6.61 -8.73
CA ARG A 112 9.39 -7.90 -8.39
C ARG A 112 8.88 -8.48 -7.07
N ALA A 113 7.82 -7.92 -6.49
CA ALA A 113 7.12 -8.53 -5.37
C ALA A 113 6.33 -9.72 -5.93
N GLY A 114 6.78 -10.94 -5.58
CA GLY A 114 6.42 -12.19 -6.27
C GLY A 114 4.94 -12.53 -6.32
#